data_AF-A0A7K2QJD2-F1
#
_entry.id   AF-A0A7K2QJD2-F1
#
_cell.length_a   1.000
_cell.length_b   1.000
_cell.length_c   1.000
_cell.angle_alpha   90.00
_cell.angle_beta   90.00
_cell.angle_gamma   90.00
#
_symmetry.space_group_name_H-M   'P 1'
#
loop_
_entity.id
_entity.type
_entity.pdbx_description
1 polymer ?
#
loop_
_entity_poly.entity_id
_entity_poly.type
_entity_poly.pdbx_seq_one_letter_code
_entity_poly.pdbx_strand_id
1 'polypeptide(L)'
;MTRAVLQLGHRILAPRAEPAGAERAGARAWESEGPGPRRICVGVRGAGGTDAEVVLEEYLPEAAEPSVVAQRAPVGPELFLLSAPTPAHLAATARRFAALLGGTGPVPELDRLARGLRTGRAAMDCRFAAVVADTGELLRVLEEFVRDGAPCADLRGGGADPLGLGAVPETDGYLAALWQAGHLHQLRGLWLSGLDVDWAALEPAAGGAAGVPLPPSAFLRVPLWLSGEEGPA
;
A
#
# COMPACT_ATOMS: atom_id res chain seq x y z
N MET A 1 18.10 11.30 5.41
CA MET A 1 17.14 11.48 4.31
C MET A 1 15.67 11.42 4.77
N THR A 2 15.14 10.30 5.29
CA THR A 2 13.69 10.12 5.59
C THR A 2 13.01 11.27 6.35
N ARG A 3 13.64 11.79 7.42
CA ARG A 3 13.13 12.96 8.16
C ARG A 3 12.92 14.19 7.26
N ALA A 4 13.83 14.44 6.31
CA ALA A 4 13.72 15.55 5.38
C ALA A 4 12.50 15.39 4.46
N VAL A 5 12.32 14.20 3.88
CA VAL A 5 11.18 13.87 3.01
C VAL A 5 9.84 14.01 3.75
N LEU A 6 9.75 13.52 5.00
CA LEU A 6 8.54 13.67 5.81
C LEU A 6 8.23 15.13 6.16
N GLN A 7 9.26 15.94 6.47
CA GLN A 7 9.07 17.38 6.74
C GLN A 7 8.63 18.16 5.50
N LEU A 8 9.12 17.79 4.30
CA LEU A 8 8.63 18.35 3.03
C LEU A 8 7.17 17.93 2.77
N GLY A 9 6.88 16.63 2.81
CA GLY A 9 5.56 16.08 2.51
C GLY A 9 4.44 16.54 3.45
N HIS A 10 4.74 16.72 4.73
CA HIS A 10 3.79 17.29 5.70
C HIS A 10 3.87 18.83 5.81
N ARG A 11 4.83 19.48 5.15
CA ARG A 11 5.13 20.92 5.27
C ARG A 11 5.27 21.38 6.74
N ILE A 12 5.90 20.54 7.57
CA ILE A 12 6.12 20.76 8.99
C ILE A 12 7.59 20.52 9.31
N LEU A 13 8.24 21.47 9.97
CA LEU A 13 9.57 21.28 10.55
C LEU A 13 9.44 20.54 11.88
N ALA A 14 10.08 19.39 12.00
CA ALA A 14 10.08 18.58 13.22
C ALA A 14 11.03 19.19 14.28
N PRO A 15 10.78 18.97 15.58
CA PRO A 15 11.60 19.48 16.68
C PRO A 15 13.10 19.26 16.48
N ARG A 16 13.91 20.28 16.76
CA ARG A 16 15.37 20.11 16.83
C ARG A 16 15.72 19.51 18.20
N ALA A 17 16.68 18.60 18.22
CA ALA A 17 17.33 18.23 19.47
C ALA A 17 18.24 19.40 19.87
N GLU A 18 17.75 20.23 20.77
CA GLU A 18 18.50 21.31 21.40
C GLU A 18 19.57 20.74 22.36
N PRO A 19 20.71 21.44 22.56
CA PRO A 19 21.67 21.08 23.59
C PRO A 19 21.03 21.20 24.99
N ALA A 20 21.61 20.48 25.97
CA ALA A 20 21.07 20.42 27.32
C ALA A 20 20.95 21.82 27.95
N GLY A 21 19.71 22.26 28.21
CA GLY A 21 19.39 23.54 28.85
C GLY A 21 18.53 24.50 28.01
N ALA A 22 18.41 24.29 26.69
CA ALA A 22 17.53 25.10 25.84
C ALA A 22 16.11 24.52 25.74
N GLU A 23 15.10 25.40 25.58
CA GLU A 23 13.70 25.00 25.43
C GLU A 23 13.49 24.15 24.17
N ARG A 24 12.76 23.04 24.31
CA ARG A 24 12.42 22.18 23.17
C ARG A 24 11.45 22.88 22.23
N ALA A 25 11.98 23.51 21.18
CA ALA A 25 11.19 24.04 20.09
C ALA A 25 10.28 22.95 19.50
N GLY A 26 8.97 23.18 19.52
CA GLY A 26 7.96 22.25 19.04
C GLY A 26 7.99 22.05 17.52
N ALA A 27 7.14 21.15 17.02
CA ALA A 27 6.89 21.06 15.59
C ALA A 27 6.22 22.34 15.10
N ARG A 28 6.68 22.91 13.98
CA ARG A 28 6.14 24.17 13.43
C ARG A 28 5.86 24.05 11.94
N ALA A 29 4.91 24.83 11.45
CA ALA A 29 4.63 24.93 10.01
C ALA A 29 5.89 25.36 9.24
N TRP A 30 6.11 24.77 8.06
CA TRP A 30 7.13 25.19 7.13
C TRP A 30 6.54 26.18 6.13
N GLU A 31 6.60 27.46 6.48
CA GLU A 31 6.19 28.56 5.61
C GLU A 31 7.11 28.64 4.37
N SER A 32 6.55 28.99 3.22
CA SER A 32 7.35 29.17 2.00
C SER A 32 7.90 30.59 1.94
N GLU A 33 9.19 30.75 1.66
CA GLU A 33 9.83 32.06 1.50
C GLU A 33 9.50 32.74 0.15
N GLY A 34 8.74 32.06 -0.73
CA GLY A 34 8.28 32.60 -2.01
C GLY A 34 7.43 31.60 -2.81
N PRO A 35 7.11 31.92 -4.09
CA PRO A 35 6.28 31.09 -4.97
C PRO A 35 7.03 29.89 -5.58
N GLY A 36 7.93 29.25 -4.81
CA GLY A 36 8.74 28.11 -5.25
C GLY A 36 8.60 26.88 -4.34
N PRO A 37 9.07 25.71 -4.78
CA PRO A 37 9.09 24.50 -3.96
C PRO A 37 10.04 24.66 -2.77
N ARG A 38 9.70 24.06 -1.62
CA ARG A 38 10.60 24.02 -0.45
C ARG A 38 11.84 23.21 -0.75
N ARG A 39 12.99 23.64 -0.22
CA ARG A 39 14.27 22.94 -0.37
C ARG A 39 14.87 22.64 0.99
N ILE A 40 15.56 21.50 1.10
CA ILE A 40 16.28 21.09 2.31
C ILE A 40 17.60 20.42 1.94
N CYS A 41 18.68 20.82 2.60
CA CYS A 41 19.96 20.13 2.48
C CYS A 41 20.12 19.04 3.53
N VAL A 42 20.73 17.92 3.16
CA VAL A 42 21.05 16.78 4.02
C VAL A 42 22.52 16.44 3.85
N GLY A 43 23.33 16.84 4.84
CA GLY A 43 24.74 16.45 4.95
C GLY A 43 24.94 15.23 5.85
N VAL A 44 25.92 14.39 5.49
CA VAL A 44 26.47 13.30 6.31
C VAL A 44 27.98 13.46 6.31
N ARG A 45 28.61 13.37 7.50
CA ARG A 45 30.07 13.40 7.65
C ARG A 45 30.55 12.13 8.33
N GLY A 46 31.48 11.44 7.69
CA GLY A 46 32.11 10.23 8.22
C GLY A 46 33.35 10.58 9.05
N ALA A 47 33.58 9.87 10.14
CA ALA A 47 34.78 10.05 10.98
C ALA A 47 36.11 9.81 10.22
N GLY A 48 36.07 9.06 9.12
CA GLY A 48 37.20 8.86 8.21
C GLY A 48 37.42 9.97 7.18
N GLY A 49 36.71 11.11 7.27
CA GLY A 49 36.83 12.25 6.35
C GLY A 49 36.00 12.15 5.07
N THR A 50 35.16 11.12 4.92
CA THR A 50 34.20 11.02 3.80
C THR A 50 32.94 11.82 4.11
N ASP A 51 32.76 12.93 3.42
CA ASP A 51 31.56 13.76 3.50
C ASP A 51 30.66 13.57 2.26
N ALA A 52 29.35 13.65 2.46
CA ALA A 52 28.35 13.61 1.39
C ALA A 52 27.21 14.60 1.70
N GLU A 53 26.75 15.32 0.68
CA GLU A 53 25.69 16.32 0.81
C GLU A 53 24.69 16.21 -0.35
N VAL A 54 23.41 16.32 -0.04
CA VAL A 54 22.30 16.21 -1.00
C VAL A 54 21.27 17.31 -0.73
N VAL A 55 20.89 18.05 -1.78
CA VAL A 55 19.75 18.96 -1.77
C VAL A 55 18.51 18.21 -2.23
N LEU A 56 17.42 18.30 -1.47
CA LEU A 56 16.11 17.77 -1.81
C LEU A 56 15.14 18.93 -2.04
N GLU A 57 14.27 18.79 -3.03
CA GLU A 57 13.22 19.75 -3.38
C GLU A 57 11.84 19.12 -3.17
N GLU A 58 10.85 19.92 -2.76
CA GLU A 58 9.45 19.54 -2.66
C GLU A 58 8.91 19.21 -4.05
N TYR A 59 8.49 17.96 -4.27
CA TYR A 59 7.73 17.62 -5.46
C TYR A 59 6.36 18.31 -5.38
N LEU A 60 6.22 19.40 -6.13
CA LEU A 60 4.94 19.97 -6.46
C LEU A 60 4.36 19.12 -7.58
N PRO A 61 3.25 18.38 -7.38
CA PRO A 61 2.56 17.80 -8.52
C PRO A 61 2.15 18.96 -9.43
N GLU A 62 2.65 18.93 -10.66
CA GLU A 62 2.08 19.74 -11.73
C GLU A 62 0.58 19.52 -11.68
N ALA A 63 -0.20 20.61 -11.60
CA ALA A 63 -1.64 20.51 -11.37
C ALA A 63 -2.22 19.72 -12.54
N ALA A 64 -2.46 18.43 -12.32
CA ALA A 64 -2.82 17.50 -13.38
C ALA A 64 -3.98 18.13 -14.14
N GLU A 65 -3.77 18.43 -15.42
CA GLU A 65 -4.85 18.95 -16.27
C GLU A 65 -6.06 18.05 -16.00
N PRO A 66 -7.19 18.63 -15.54
CA PRO A 66 -8.21 17.88 -14.83
C PRO A 66 -8.67 16.72 -15.70
N SER A 67 -8.12 15.53 -15.44
CA SER A 67 -7.95 14.49 -16.46
C SER A 67 -9.31 14.19 -17.05
N VAL A 68 -9.47 14.61 -18.32
CA VAL A 68 -10.75 14.94 -18.97
C VAL A 68 -11.82 13.99 -18.49
N VAL A 69 -12.62 14.44 -17.49
CA VAL A 69 -13.24 13.58 -16.47
C VAL A 69 -13.70 12.28 -17.09
N ALA A 70 -12.86 11.24 -16.98
CA ALA A 70 -13.15 9.91 -17.48
C ALA A 70 -14.37 9.46 -16.69
N GLN A 71 -15.53 9.55 -17.35
CA GLN A 71 -16.81 9.92 -16.74
C GLN A 71 -16.93 9.27 -15.38
N ARG A 72 -16.76 10.07 -14.32
CA ARG A 72 -16.50 9.57 -12.96
C ARG A 72 -17.63 8.62 -12.60
N ALA A 73 -17.36 7.33 -12.77
CA ALA A 73 -18.37 6.29 -12.69
C ALA A 73 -19.05 6.44 -11.32
N PRO A 74 -20.38 6.25 -11.22
CA PRO A 74 -21.05 6.38 -9.95
C PRO A 74 -20.30 5.55 -8.91
N VAL A 75 -20.06 6.12 -7.72
CA VAL A 75 -19.27 5.52 -6.64
C VAL A 75 -19.82 4.12 -6.36
N GLY A 76 -19.17 3.15 -6.99
CA GLY A 76 -19.63 1.78 -7.06
C GLY A 76 -18.94 0.94 -6.00
N PRO A 77 -19.38 -0.32 -5.82
CA PRO A 77 -18.58 -1.27 -5.10
C PRO A 77 -17.19 -1.39 -5.72
N GLU A 78 -16.16 -1.47 -4.88
CA GLU A 78 -14.76 -1.64 -5.27
C GLU A 78 -14.27 -3.05 -4.89
N LEU A 79 -13.44 -3.65 -5.77
CA LEU A 79 -12.84 -4.95 -5.52
C LEU A 79 -11.51 -4.79 -4.76
N PHE A 80 -11.55 -4.96 -3.45
CA PHE A 80 -10.39 -4.91 -2.57
C PHE A 80 -9.71 -6.27 -2.48
N LEU A 81 -8.39 -6.34 -2.71
CA LEU A 81 -7.59 -7.58 -2.73
C LEU A 81 -6.42 -7.51 -1.74
N LEU A 82 -6.15 -8.61 -1.03
CA LEU A 82 -4.93 -8.83 -0.25
C LEU A 82 -4.37 -10.24 -0.50
N SER A 83 -3.06 -10.33 -0.71
CA SER A 83 -2.32 -11.58 -0.84
C SER A 83 -1.17 -11.65 0.17
N ALA A 84 -0.78 -12.86 0.58
CA ALA A 84 0.36 -13.09 1.45
C ALA A 84 0.91 -14.54 1.30
N PRO A 85 2.15 -14.83 1.76
CA PRO A 85 2.73 -16.18 1.66
C PRO A 85 2.20 -17.18 2.69
N THR A 86 1.54 -16.73 3.77
CA THR A 86 0.84 -17.61 4.73
C THR A 86 -0.39 -16.90 5.32
N PRO A 87 -1.37 -17.63 5.89
CA PRO A 87 -2.54 -17.00 6.52
C PRO A 87 -2.16 -16.06 7.66
N ALA A 88 -1.08 -16.35 8.40
CA ALA A 88 -0.57 -15.46 9.45
C ALA A 88 0.00 -14.14 8.91
N HIS A 89 0.68 -14.15 7.75
CA HIS A 89 1.10 -12.92 7.06
C HIS A 89 -0.11 -12.14 6.53
N LEU A 90 -1.14 -12.84 6.04
CA LEU A 90 -2.39 -12.25 5.55
C LEU A 90 -3.13 -11.52 6.68
N ALA A 91 -3.39 -12.19 7.80
CA ALA A 91 -4.02 -11.62 8.99
C ALA A 91 -3.18 -10.50 9.64
N ALA A 92 -1.84 -10.57 9.58
CA ALA A 92 -0.97 -9.47 10.01
C ALA A 92 -1.03 -8.26 9.06
N THR A 93 -1.23 -8.49 7.76
CA THR A 93 -1.38 -7.42 6.75
C THR A 93 -2.77 -6.78 6.84
N ALA A 94 -3.84 -7.57 6.95
CA ALA A 94 -5.20 -7.09 7.17
C ALA A 94 -5.30 -6.21 8.43
N ARG A 95 -4.64 -6.59 9.54
CA ARG A 95 -4.52 -5.73 10.74
C ARG A 95 -3.89 -4.37 10.48
N ARG A 96 -2.90 -4.27 9.59
CA ARG A 96 -2.28 -2.98 9.22
C ARG A 96 -3.24 -2.10 8.41
N PHE A 97 -4.08 -2.71 7.56
CA PHE A 97 -5.14 -1.98 6.85
C PHE A 97 -6.25 -1.54 7.81
N ALA A 98 -6.78 -2.42 8.67
CA ALA A 98 -7.77 -2.02 9.68
C ALA A 98 -7.26 -0.87 10.56
N ALA A 99 -6.01 -0.92 11.03
CA ALA A 99 -5.39 0.15 11.81
C ALA A 99 -5.17 1.47 11.03
N LEU A 100 -4.97 1.41 9.70
CA LEU A 100 -4.94 2.60 8.85
C LEU A 100 -6.32 3.22 8.73
N LEU A 101 -7.35 2.41 8.45
CA LEU A 101 -8.71 2.88 8.19
C LEU A 101 -9.44 3.36 9.46
N GLY A 102 -9.18 2.73 10.60
CA GLY A 102 -9.71 3.16 11.92
C GLY A 102 -8.87 4.22 12.63
N GLY A 103 -7.77 4.69 12.01
CA GLY A 103 -6.90 5.72 12.58
C GLY A 103 -7.44 7.15 12.39
N THR A 104 -6.86 8.11 13.12
CA THR A 104 -7.16 9.55 12.97
C THR A 104 -6.36 10.24 11.85
N GLY A 105 -5.63 9.48 11.05
CA GLY A 105 -4.82 9.99 9.94
C GLY A 105 -5.63 10.21 8.66
N PRO A 106 -5.04 10.85 7.64
CA PRO A 106 -5.67 10.94 6.32
C PRO A 106 -5.77 9.54 5.69
N VAL A 107 -7.00 9.12 5.40
CA VAL A 107 -7.28 7.84 4.72
C VAL A 107 -7.45 8.11 3.21
N PRO A 108 -6.82 7.33 2.32
CA PRO A 108 -7.00 7.46 0.87
C PRO A 108 -8.45 7.16 0.42
N GLU A 109 -8.88 7.73 -0.71
CA GLU A 109 -10.12 7.33 -1.38
C GLU A 109 -10.10 5.82 -1.71
N LEU A 110 -11.24 5.14 -1.57
CA LEU A 110 -11.36 3.67 -1.66
C LEU A 110 -10.92 3.12 -3.02
N ASP A 111 -11.29 3.80 -4.11
CA ASP A 111 -10.91 3.48 -5.49
C ASP A 111 -9.38 3.44 -5.65
N ARG A 112 -8.68 4.46 -5.15
CA ARG A 112 -7.21 4.55 -5.24
C ARG A 112 -6.53 3.51 -4.38
N LEU A 113 -7.12 3.20 -3.23
CA LEU A 113 -6.62 2.19 -2.30
C LEU A 113 -6.74 0.79 -2.89
N ALA A 114 -7.92 0.46 -3.45
CA ALA A 114 -8.19 -0.82 -4.08
C ALA A 114 -7.37 -1.00 -5.38
N ARG A 115 -7.37 -0.01 -6.29
CA ARG A 115 -6.53 0.00 -7.50
C ARG A 115 -5.04 -0.15 -7.18
N GLY A 116 -4.55 0.55 -6.15
CA GLY A 116 -3.15 0.45 -5.72
C GLY A 116 -2.78 -0.94 -5.17
N LEU A 117 -3.75 -1.70 -4.66
CA LEU A 117 -3.57 -3.09 -4.28
C LEU A 117 -3.62 -4.04 -5.48
N ARG A 118 -4.59 -3.83 -6.40
CA ARG A 118 -4.76 -4.62 -7.63
C ARG A 118 -3.53 -4.54 -8.55
N THR A 119 -3.03 -3.34 -8.82
CA THR A 119 -1.91 -3.12 -9.76
C THR A 119 -0.54 -3.00 -9.09
N GLY A 120 -0.47 -2.66 -7.80
CA GLY A 120 0.79 -2.36 -7.11
C GLY A 120 1.42 -3.53 -6.35
N ARG A 121 0.84 -4.75 -6.40
CA ARG A 121 1.34 -5.92 -5.66
C ARG A 121 1.22 -7.20 -6.46
N ALA A 122 2.23 -8.06 -6.30
CA ALA A 122 2.16 -9.43 -6.80
C ALA A 122 1.10 -10.24 -6.02
N ALA A 123 0.35 -11.08 -6.74
CA ALA A 123 -0.48 -12.10 -6.12
C ALA A 123 0.39 -13.14 -5.39
N MET A 124 -0.18 -13.78 -4.38
CA MET A 124 0.47 -14.82 -3.57
C MET A 124 -0.60 -15.85 -3.16
N ASP A 125 -0.18 -16.98 -2.59
CA ASP A 125 -1.03 -18.16 -2.42
C ASP A 125 -2.16 -18.00 -1.39
N CYS A 126 -1.96 -17.23 -0.32
CA CYS A 126 -3.02 -16.95 0.64
C CYS A 126 -3.73 -15.65 0.26
N ARG A 127 -4.97 -15.77 -0.22
CA ARG A 127 -5.74 -14.68 -0.84
C ARG A 127 -6.97 -14.32 -0.03
N PHE A 128 -7.22 -13.02 0.13
CA PHE A 128 -8.43 -12.43 0.68
C PHE A 128 -8.94 -11.38 -0.30
N ALA A 129 -10.25 -11.40 -0.58
CA ALA A 129 -10.87 -10.43 -1.47
C ALA A 129 -12.27 -10.08 -0.99
N ALA A 130 -12.60 -8.79 -1.04
CA ALA A 130 -13.89 -8.24 -0.66
C ALA A 130 -14.40 -7.29 -1.75
N VAL A 131 -15.72 -7.22 -1.90
CA VAL A 131 -16.39 -6.23 -2.75
C VAL A 131 -17.11 -5.31 -1.77
N VAL A 132 -16.76 -4.03 -1.76
CA VAL A 132 -17.12 -3.07 -0.70
C VAL A 132 -17.52 -1.72 -1.30
N ALA A 133 -18.61 -1.13 -0.81
CA ALA A 133 -19.15 0.15 -1.30
C ALA A 133 -18.43 1.37 -0.70
N ASP A 134 -17.92 1.26 0.52
CA ASP A 134 -17.22 2.35 1.20
C ASP A 134 -16.10 1.88 2.15
N THR A 135 -15.30 2.84 2.61
CA THR A 135 -14.15 2.63 3.50
C THR A 135 -14.54 2.10 4.89
N GLY A 136 -15.75 2.40 5.36
CA GLY A 136 -16.29 1.90 6.62
C GLY A 136 -16.73 0.44 6.53
N GLU A 137 -17.36 0.03 5.43
CA GLU A 137 -17.62 -1.38 5.12
C GLU A 137 -16.31 -2.16 5.03
N LEU A 138 -15.30 -1.63 4.33
CA LEU A 138 -13.97 -2.23 4.25
C LEU A 138 -13.32 -2.42 5.63
N LEU A 139 -13.39 -1.41 6.51
CA LEU A 139 -12.89 -1.51 7.88
C LEU A 139 -13.59 -2.66 8.64
N ARG A 140 -14.92 -2.72 8.61
CA ARG A 140 -15.70 -3.76 9.31
C ARG A 140 -15.37 -5.16 8.82
N VAL A 141 -15.29 -5.34 7.50
CA VAL A 141 -14.94 -6.61 6.84
C VAL A 141 -13.50 -7.05 7.21
N LEU A 142 -12.55 -6.12 7.30
CA LEU A 142 -11.20 -6.41 7.75
C LEU A 142 -11.12 -6.75 9.25
N GLU A 143 -11.89 -6.07 10.10
CA GLU A 143 -11.97 -6.37 11.53
C GLU A 143 -12.60 -7.75 11.79
N GLU A 144 -13.64 -8.12 11.05
CA GLU A 144 -14.26 -9.46 11.08
C GLU A 144 -13.27 -10.53 10.62
N PHE A 145 -12.61 -10.35 9.48
CA PHE A 145 -11.55 -11.26 9.02
C PHE A 145 -10.44 -11.47 10.06
N VAL A 146 -10.03 -10.39 10.75
CA VAL A 146 -8.98 -10.44 11.78
C VAL A 146 -9.44 -11.09 13.08
N ARG A 147 -10.71 -10.89 13.49
CA ARG A 147 -11.27 -11.41 14.74
C ARG A 147 -11.63 -12.89 14.61
N ASP A 148 -12.37 -13.20 13.56
CA ASP A 148 -13.12 -14.45 13.44
C ASP A 148 -12.37 -15.46 12.54
N GLY A 149 -11.28 -15.04 11.89
CA GLY A 149 -10.47 -15.89 11.02
C GLY A 149 -11.23 -16.31 9.76
N ALA A 150 -12.12 -15.44 9.27
CA ALA A 150 -13.00 -15.69 8.13
C ALA A 150 -12.23 -16.24 6.91
N PRO A 151 -12.86 -17.10 6.07
CA PRO A 151 -12.13 -17.93 5.12
C PRO A 151 -11.35 -17.11 4.09
N CYS A 152 -10.02 -17.15 4.19
CA CYS A 152 -9.13 -16.84 3.07
C CYS A 152 -8.98 -18.08 2.18
N ALA A 153 -8.79 -17.88 0.88
CA ALA A 153 -8.34 -18.95 0.01
C ALA A 153 -6.87 -19.26 0.32
N ASP A 154 -6.56 -20.52 0.64
CA ASP A 154 -5.20 -20.98 0.92
C ASP A 154 -4.75 -21.94 -0.18
N LEU A 155 -4.09 -21.40 -1.20
CA LEU A 155 -3.74 -22.12 -2.43
C LEU A 155 -2.41 -22.90 -2.32
N ARG A 156 -1.74 -22.82 -1.16
CA ARG A 156 -0.41 -23.43 -0.91
C ARG A 156 -0.40 -24.96 -1.02
N GLY A 157 -1.55 -25.60 -0.89
CA GLY A 157 -1.71 -27.05 -0.99
C GLY A 157 -1.72 -27.61 -2.42
N GLY A 158 -1.64 -26.74 -3.43
CA GLY A 158 -1.99 -27.09 -4.81
C GLY A 158 -3.50 -26.97 -5.05
N GLY A 159 -3.89 -26.61 -6.28
CA GLY A 159 -5.29 -26.29 -6.63
C GLY A 159 -5.56 -24.81 -6.91
N ALA A 160 -4.53 -23.99 -7.11
CA ALA A 160 -4.69 -22.71 -7.82
C ALA A 160 -5.10 -22.99 -9.27
N ASP A 161 -6.11 -22.25 -9.75
CA ASP A 161 -6.74 -22.42 -11.06
C ASP A 161 -7.16 -23.89 -11.36
N PRO A 162 -8.13 -24.45 -10.62
CA PRO A 162 -8.55 -25.85 -10.76
C PRO A 162 -9.24 -26.15 -12.11
N LEU A 163 -9.53 -25.11 -12.91
CA LEU A 163 -10.14 -25.21 -14.23
C LEU A 163 -9.12 -25.00 -15.37
N GLY A 164 -7.87 -24.65 -15.06
CA GLY A 164 -6.82 -24.39 -16.05
C GLY A 164 -7.09 -23.17 -16.95
N LEU A 165 -7.93 -22.23 -16.49
CA LEU A 165 -8.36 -21.06 -17.27
C LEU A 165 -7.21 -20.12 -17.61
N GLY A 166 -6.16 -20.04 -16.77
CA GLY A 166 -4.99 -19.20 -17.01
C GLY A 166 -4.12 -19.66 -18.20
N ALA A 167 -4.33 -20.88 -18.71
CA ALA A 167 -3.69 -21.37 -19.93
C ALA A 167 -4.54 -21.17 -21.20
N VAL A 168 -5.77 -20.64 -21.06
CA VAL A 168 -6.73 -20.46 -22.17
C VAL A 168 -6.63 -19.02 -22.70
N PRO A 169 -6.25 -18.79 -23.97
CA PRO A 169 -6.06 -17.45 -24.53
C PRO A 169 -7.29 -16.53 -24.45
N GLU A 170 -8.49 -17.11 -24.49
CA GLU A 170 -9.76 -16.39 -24.41
C GLU A 170 -10.08 -15.86 -22.99
N THR A 171 -9.38 -16.34 -21.96
CA THR A 171 -9.63 -15.94 -20.56
C THR A 171 -9.39 -14.46 -20.32
N ASP A 172 -8.37 -13.85 -20.93
CA ASP A 172 -8.11 -12.41 -20.79
C ASP A 172 -9.27 -11.56 -21.32
N GLY A 173 -9.84 -11.97 -22.47
CA GLY A 173 -11.03 -11.34 -23.05
C GLY A 173 -12.27 -11.51 -22.17
N TYR A 174 -12.43 -12.68 -21.54
CA TYR A 174 -13.50 -12.93 -20.58
C TYR A 174 -13.36 -12.09 -19.31
N LEU A 175 -12.16 -12.02 -18.72
CA LEU A 175 -11.86 -11.18 -17.56
C LEU A 175 -12.09 -9.70 -17.86
N ALA A 176 -11.71 -9.22 -19.05
CA ALA A 176 -12.00 -7.88 -19.51
C ALA A 176 -13.50 -7.61 -19.64
N ALA A 177 -14.27 -8.54 -20.20
CA ALA A 177 -15.73 -8.41 -20.27
C ALA A 177 -16.38 -8.36 -18.88
N LEU A 178 -15.95 -9.21 -17.93
CA LEU A 178 -16.42 -9.17 -16.54
C LEU A 178 -16.10 -7.85 -15.85
N TRP A 179 -14.91 -7.28 -16.10
CA TRP A 179 -14.50 -5.99 -15.54
C TRP A 179 -15.36 -4.84 -16.07
N GLN A 180 -15.51 -4.74 -17.40
CA GLN A 180 -16.33 -3.69 -18.03
C GLN A 180 -17.81 -3.80 -17.68
N ALA A 181 -18.33 -5.00 -17.41
CA ALA A 181 -19.69 -5.24 -16.93
C ALA A 181 -19.88 -5.02 -15.41
N GLY A 182 -18.82 -4.68 -14.66
CA GLY A 182 -18.87 -4.48 -13.21
C GLY A 182 -19.15 -5.76 -12.40
N HIS A 183 -18.86 -6.94 -12.95
CA HIS A 183 -19.11 -8.24 -12.31
C HIS A 183 -18.06 -8.61 -11.25
N LEU A 184 -17.84 -7.70 -10.30
CA LEU A 184 -16.76 -7.78 -9.30
C LEU A 184 -16.85 -9.04 -8.42
N HIS A 185 -18.05 -9.55 -8.12
CA HIS A 185 -18.20 -10.79 -7.35
C HIS A 185 -17.72 -12.04 -8.11
N GLN A 186 -17.82 -12.06 -9.45
CA GLN A 186 -17.32 -13.16 -10.27
C GLN A 186 -15.79 -13.08 -10.37
N LEU A 187 -15.24 -11.89 -10.62
CA LEU A 187 -13.79 -11.64 -10.57
C LEU A 187 -13.18 -12.00 -9.21
N ARG A 188 -13.85 -11.63 -8.10
CA ARG A 188 -13.48 -12.03 -6.73
C ARG A 188 -13.39 -13.55 -6.61
N GLY A 189 -14.38 -14.28 -7.13
CA GLY A 189 -14.41 -15.74 -7.10
C GLY A 189 -13.26 -16.38 -7.88
N LEU A 190 -13.04 -15.93 -9.12
CA LEU A 190 -11.96 -16.42 -9.98
C LEU A 190 -10.58 -16.17 -9.36
N TRP A 191 -10.33 -14.95 -8.88
CA TRP A 191 -9.06 -14.60 -8.26
C TRP A 191 -8.79 -15.36 -6.96
N LEU A 192 -9.83 -15.62 -6.15
CA LEU A 192 -9.75 -16.47 -4.96
C LEU A 192 -9.55 -17.96 -5.31
N SER A 193 -10.02 -18.44 -6.46
CA SER A 193 -9.70 -19.80 -6.95
C SER A 193 -8.27 -19.95 -7.47
N GLY A 194 -7.47 -18.89 -7.46
CA GLY A 194 -6.06 -18.90 -7.87
C GLY A 194 -5.81 -18.52 -9.32
N LEU A 195 -6.84 -18.11 -10.07
CA LEU A 195 -6.61 -17.48 -11.37
C LEU A 195 -5.90 -16.14 -11.16
N ASP A 196 -4.80 -15.94 -11.87
CA ASP A 196 -4.13 -14.63 -11.91
C ASP A 196 -4.78 -13.74 -12.97
N VAL A 197 -4.83 -12.45 -12.67
CA VAL A 197 -5.54 -11.44 -13.46
C VAL A 197 -4.58 -10.28 -13.68
N ASP A 198 -4.34 -9.90 -14.94
CA ASP A 198 -3.57 -8.70 -15.25
C ASP A 198 -4.42 -7.44 -15.02
N TRP A 199 -4.46 -7.00 -13.77
CA TRP A 199 -5.14 -5.76 -13.39
C TRP A 199 -4.58 -4.51 -14.09
N ALA A 200 -3.33 -4.52 -14.58
CA ALA A 200 -2.76 -3.38 -15.28
C ALA A 200 -3.29 -3.27 -16.73
N ALA A 201 -3.63 -4.40 -17.35
CA ALA A 201 -4.35 -4.43 -18.62
C ALA A 201 -5.84 -4.03 -18.47
N LEU A 202 -6.47 -4.36 -17.33
CA LEU A 202 -7.87 -4.01 -17.04
C LEU A 202 -8.06 -2.57 -16.55
N GLU A 203 -7.12 -2.05 -15.76
CA GLU A 203 -7.04 -0.68 -15.22
C GLU A 203 -5.84 0.08 -15.81
N PRO A 204 -5.81 0.38 -17.13
CA PRO A 204 -4.73 1.19 -17.69
C PRO A 204 -4.68 2.54 -16.98
N ALA A 205 -3.50 2.91 -16.48
CA ALA A 205 -3.35 4.06 -15.62
C ALA A 205 -3.75 5.36 -16.34
N ALA A 206 -4.85 5.98 -15.90
CA ALA A 206 -5.12 7.38 -16.22
C ALA A 206 -3.91 8.21 -15.74
N GLY A 207 -3.27 8.91 -16.68
CA GLY A 207 -1.97 9.54 -16.47
C GLY A 207 -1.94 10.49 -15.26
N GLY A 208 -0.82 10.51 -14.53
CA GLY A 208 -0.58 11.46 -13.44
C GLY A 208 -1.11 11.06 -12.06
N ALA A 209 -1.80 9.92 -11.90
CA ALA A 209 -2.25 9.46 -10.59
C ALA A 209 -1.09 8.94 -9.72
N ALA A 210 -0.50 9.83 -8.92
CA ALA A 210 0.53 9.48 -7.93
C ALA A 210 0.08 8.29 -7.05
N GLY A 211 0.96 7.30 -6.88
CA GLY A 211 0.68 6.08 -6.14
C GLY A 211 0.29 6.36 -4.69
N VAL A 212 -0.80 5.77 -4.23
CA VAL A 212 -1.22 5.89 -2.82
C VAL A 212 -0.21 5.18 -1.91
N PRO A 213 0.23 5.79 -0.81
CA PRO A 213 1.07 5.11 0.18
C PRO A 213 0.26 4.03 0.90
N LEU A 214 0.49 2.77 0.53
CA LEU A 214 -0.20 1.61 1.11
C LEU A 214 0.63 0.95 2.23
N PRO A 215 0.01 0.43 3.30
CA PRO A 215 0.69 -0.34 4.34
C PRO A 215 1.54 -1.47 3.75
N PRO A 216 2.85 -1.58 4.05
CA PRO A 216 3.68 -2.64 3.49
C PRO A 216 3.20 -4.02 3.99
N SER A 217 3.45 -5.06 3.19
CA SER A 217 3.15 -6.45 3.58
C SER A 217 3.80 -6.81 4.93
N ALA A 218 3.10 -7.60 5.74
CA ALA A 218 3.51 -7.85 7.12
C ALA A 218 4.49 -9.02 7.26
N PHE A 219 5.79 -8.72 7.40
CA PHE A 219 6.77 -9.69 7.88
C PHE A 219 6.45 -10.13 9.31
N LEU A 220 6.46 -11.44 9.55
CA LEU A 220 6.36 -12.01 10.88
C LEU A 220 7.71 -11.93 11.60
N ARG A 221 7.70 -11.65 12.91
CA ARG A 221 8.91 -11.54 13.72
C ARG A 221 9.34 -12.92 14.20
N VAL A 222 10.44 -13.42 13.66
CA VAL A 222 11.13 -14.63 14.14
C VAL A 222 12.42 -14.19 14.85
N PRO A 223 12.62 -14.52 16.14
CA PRO A 223 13.88 -14.23 16.81
C PRO A 223 14.96 -15.19 16.28
N LEU A 224 15.94 -14.63 15.56
CA LEU A 224 17.12 -15.34 15.09
C LEU A 224 18.34 -14.73 15.77
N TRP A 225 18.98 -15.52 16.63
CA TRP A 225 20.21 -15.16 17.33
C TRP A 225 21.25 -16.24 17.10
N LEU A 226 22.52 -15.88 17.14
CA LEU A 226 23.60 -16.86 17.19
C LEU A 226 23.51 -17.57 18.55
N SER A 227 23.26 -18.88 18.54
CA SER A 227 23.50 -19.71 19.71
C SER A 227 24.99 -19.66 20.04
N GLY A 228 25.34 -19.30 21.27
CA GLY A 228 26.73 -19.42 21.72
C GLY A 228 27.14 -20.89 21.72
N GLU A 229 28.29 -21.20 21.13
CA GLU A 229 28.91 -22.51 21.32
C GLU A 229 29.36 -22.62 22.78
N GLU A 230 28.74 -23.52 23.54
CA GLU A 230 29.28 -23.98 24.82
C GLU A 230 30.55 -24.79 24.54
N GLY A 231 31.71 -24.12 24.59
CA GLY A 231 33.00 -24.79 24.53
C GLY A 231 33.15 -25.80 25.67
N PRO A 232 33.80 -26.95 25.45
CA PRO A 232 33.94 -27.98 26.48
C PRO A 232 34.75 -27.46 27.67
N ALA A 233 34.29 -27.83 28.87
CA ALA A 233 34.88 -27.48 30.17
C ALA A 233 36.14 -28.30 30.52
#